data_AF-A0A9P8Y9J3-F1
#
_entry.id   AF-A0A9P8Y9J3-F1
#
_cell.length_a   1.000
_cell.length_b   1.000
_cell.length_c   1.000
_cell.angle_alpha   90.00
_cell.angle_beta   90.00
_cell.angle_gamma   90.00
#
_symmetry.space_group_name_H-M   'P 1'
#
loop_
_entity.id
_entity.type
_entity.pdbx_description
1 polymer ?
#
loop_
_entity_poly.entity_id
_entity_poly.type
_entity_poly.pdbx_seq_one_letter_code
_entity_poly.pdbx_strand_id
1 'polypeptide(L)'
;PYPSYEEHTAAGRWERSSSALNHIFWSLDGPLETAISVLSIQDDVVLKEPIYDQESGEWHPIAQLPISEPRLSSIAVQVFELDDWEEQWLGYHAEHEDLRLPVAHGDDNDDDNARADSTELLECCGTEIPRDKSVTVQVAALNDGPDGGFATIRDYVTVVHPWLMGLRGELLE
;
A
#
# COMPACT_ATOMS: atom_id res chain seq x y z
N PRO A 1 -15.64 20.79 8.46
CA PRO A 1 -14.84 19.56 8.65
C PRO A 1 -15.00 18.62 7.44
N TYR A 2 -13.89 18.26 6.81
CA TYR A 2 -13.88 17.23 5.76
C TYR A 2 -14.02 15.83 6.39
N PRO A 3 -14.77 14.91 5.77
CA PRO A 3 -14.91 13.55 6.28
C PRO A 3 -13.64 12.74 6.03
N SER A 4 -13.40 11.75 6.88
CA SER A 4 -12.44 10.68 6.62
C SER A 4 -12.90 9.77 5.47
N TYR A 5 -11.97 9.00 4.90
CA TYR A 5 -12.26 7.96 3.94
C TYR A 5 -13.30 6.96 4.46
N GLU A 6 -13.17 6.53 5.71
CA GLU A 6 -14.05 5.55 6.35
C GLU A 6 -15.47 6.10 6.53
N GLU A 7 -15.61 7.37 6.93
CA GLU A 7 -16.92 8.03 6.99
C GLU A 7 -17.54 8.23 5.59
N HIS A 8 -16.70 8.47 4.58
CA HIS A 8 -17.13 8.64 3.21
C HIS A 8 -17.68 7.34 2.63
N THR A 9 -16.97 6.23 2.82
CA THR A 9 -17.35 4.90 2.36
C THR A 9 -18.51 4.31 3.17
N ALA A 10 -18.57 4.51 4.48
CA ALA A 10 -19.70 4.10 5.32
C ALA A 10 -21.01 4.78 4.90
N ALA A 11 -20.95 5.96 4.28
CA ALA A 11 -22.09 6.65 3.70
C ALA A 11 -22.45 6.18 2.27
N GLY A 12 -21.81 5.12 1.77
CA GLY A 12 -22.04 4.54 0.44
C GLY A 12 -21.58 5.44 -0.72
N ARG A 13 -20.62 6.34 -0.48
CA ARG A 13 -20.08 7.23 -1.50
C ARG A 13 -18.74 6.70 -1.99
N TRP A 14 -18.47 6.94 -3.28
CA TRP A 14 -17.20 6.61 -3.91
C TRP A 14 -16.31 7.82 -4.05
N GLU A 15 -15.06 7.63 -3.75
CA GLU A 15 -13.96 8.54 -3.99
C GLU A 15 -13.25 8.19 -5.30
N ARG A 16 -12.51 9.17 -5.82
CA ARG A 16 -11.54 8.96 -6.88
C ARG A 16 -10.23 9.60 -6.47
N SER A 17 -9.11 8.99 -6.85
CA SER A 17 -7.81 9.63 -6.74
C SER A 17 -7.81 10.92 -7.56
N SER A 18 -7.17 11.96 -7.04
CA SER A 18 -6.97 13.20 -7.80
C SER A 18 -6.11 12.91 -9.03
N SER A 19 -6.46 13.52 -10.18
CA SER A 19 -5.61 13.44 -11.38
C SER A 19 -4.22 14.01 -11.17
N ALA A 20 -4.03 14.88 -10.17
CA ALA A 20 -2.72 15.41 -9.81
C ALA A 20 -1.73 14.33 -9.36
N LEU A 21 -2.21 13.22 -8.79
CA LEU A 21 -1.36 12.09 -8.42
C LEU A 21 -0.74 11.39 -9.65
N ASN A 22 -1.40 11.47 -10.82
CA ASN A 22 -0.87 10.89 -12.06
C ASN A 22 0.38 11.61 -12.59
N HIS A 23 0.66 12.81 -12.06
CA HIS A 23 1.86 13.57 -12.39
C HIS A 23 3.00 13.31 -11.41
N ILE A 24 2.79 12.53 -10.34
CA ILE A 24 3.82 12.23 -9.37
C ILE A 24 4.62 11.02 -9.85
N PHE A 25 5.88 11.27 -10.21
CA PHE A 25 6.85 10.23 -10.47
C PHE A 25 7.66 9.95 -9.20
N TRP A 26 7.77 8.68 -8.85
CA TRP A 26 8.34 8.28 -7.59
C TRP A 26 9.31 7.11 -7.75
N SER A 27 10.59 7.34 -7.42
CA SER A 27 11.57 6.27 -7.21
C SER A 27 11.65 5.88 -5.73
N LEU A 28 11.57 4.59 -5.42
CA LEU A 28 11.85 4.04 -4.08
C LEU A 28 13.37 3.89 -3.85
N ASP A 29 14.09 4.98 -4.08
CA ASP A 29 15.54 5.08 -3.91
C ASP A 29 15.92 6.48 -3.44
N GLY A 30 16.75 6.53 -2.39
CA GLY A 30 17.17 7.77 -1.75
C GLY A 30 16.11 8.43 -0.86
N PRO A 31 16.39 9.66 -0.38
CA PRO A 31 15.49 10.43 0.49
C PRO A 31 14.39 11.16 -0.31
N LEU A 32 13.35 11.63 0.40
CA LEU A 32 12.14 12.24 -0.19
C LEU A 32 12.46 13.35 -1.18
N GLU A 33 13.43 14.20 -0.83
CA GLU A 33 13.80 15.40 -1.57
C GLU A 33 14.34 15.09 -2.97
N THR A 34 14.87 13.88 -3.17
CA THR A 34 15.42 13.43 -4.46
C THR A 34 14.58 12.32 -5.10
N ALA A 35 13.77 11.62 -4.32
CA ALA A 35 13.02 10.44 -4.73
C ALA A 35 11.75 10.76 -5.53
N ILE A 36 11.26 11.99 -5.45
CA ILE A 36 9.95 12.37 -5.97
C ILE A 36 10.06 13.55 -6.92
N SER A 37 9.49 13.39 -8.11
CA SER A 37 9.45 14.39 -9.15
C SER A 37 8.04 14.57 -9.70
N VAL A 38 7.77 15.73 -10.28
CA VAL A 38 6.53 16.07 -10.95
C VAL A 38 6.76 16.03 -12.46
N LEU A 39 5.90 15.27 -13.16
CA LEU A 39 5.90 15.17 -14.61
C LEU A 39 5.06 16.30 -15.20
N SER A 40 5.63 17.10 -16.11
CA SER A 40 4.86 18.16 -16.79
C SER A 40 3.76 17.59 -17.69
N ILE A 41 4.00 16.40 -18.27
CA ILE A 41 3.03 15.64 -19.07
C ILE A 41 2.96 14.24 -18.46
N GLN A 42 1.75 13.73 -18.28
CA GLN A 42 1.55 12.37 -17.78
C GLN A 42 2.32 11.38 -18.67
N ASP A 43 3.05 10.47 -18.03
CA ASP A 43 3.90 9.44 -18.66
C ASP A 43 5.13 9.94 -19.44
N ASP A 44 5.42 11.25 -19.46
CA ASP A 44 6.65 11.79 -20.05
C ASP A 44 7.74 11.96 -18.99
N VAL A 45 8.63 10.97 -18.90
CA VAL A 45 9.75 10.97 -17.95
C VAL A 45 10.92 11.88 -18.36
N VAL A 46 10.83 12.57 -19.49
CA VAL A 46 11.92 13.45 -19.98
C VAL A 46 11.90 14.80 -19.26
N LEU A 47 10.71 15.32 -18.93
CA LEU A 47 10.54 16.61 -18.27
C LEU A 47 10.07 16.40 -16.83
N LYS A 48 11.04 16.39 -15.92
CA LYS A 48 10.85 16.20 -14.48
C LYS A 48 11.27 17.45 -13.72
N GLU A 49 10.39 17.92 -12.85
CA GLU A 49 10.70 18.96 -11.86
C GLU A 49 10.69 18.34 -10.46
N PRO A 50 11.56 18.75 -9.53
CA PRO A 50 11.53 18.22 -8.17
C PRO A 50 10.23 18.62 -7.47
N ILE A 51 9.64 17.72 -6.68
CA ILE A 51 8.46 18.08 -5.87
C ILE A 51 8.81 19.06 -4.74
N TYR A 52 10.07 19.03 -4.30
CA TYR A 52 10.62 19.89 -3.27
C TYR A 52 11.96 20.46 -3.75
N ASP A 53 12.05 21.77 -3.86
CA ASP A 53 13.29 22.45 -4.23
C ASP A 53 14.14 22.69 -2.98
N GLN A 54 15.30 22.05 -2.91
CA GLN A 54 16.21 22.18 -1.78
C GLN A 54 16.94 23.53 -1.73
N GLU A 55 17.08 24.23 -2.86
CA GLU A 55 17.76 25.53 -2.92
C GLU A 55 16.86 26.64 -2.38
N SER A 56 15.60 26.66 -2.79
CA SER A 56 14.61 27.64 -2.33
C SER A 56 13.89 27.22 -1.03
N GLY A 57 13.85 25.92 -0.72
CA GLY A 57 13.07 25.35 0.37
C GLY A 57 11.57 25.31 0.10
N GLU A 58 11.15 25.46 -1.17
CA GLU A 58 9.75 25.55 -1.57
C GLU A 58 9.21 24.21 -2.11
N TRP A 59 7.92 23.97 -1.87
CA TRP A 59 7.20 22.83 -2.43
C TRP A 59 6.58 23.21 -3.77
N HIS A 60 6.64 22.28 -4.73
CA HIS A 60 5.94 22.43 -6.00
C HIS A 60 4.43 22.66 -5.76
N PRO A 61 3.75 23.55 -6.52
CA PRO A 61 2.34 23.88 -6.29
C PRO A 61 1.39 22.67 -6.25
N ILE A 62 1.72 21.61 -6.99
CA ILE A 62 0.97 20.34 -6.98
C ILE A 62 0.86 19.73 -5.58
N ALA A 63 1.86 19.95 -4.72
CA ALA A 63 1.91 19.39 -3.38
C ALA A 63 0.76 19.89 -2.49
N GLN A 64 0.13 21.03 -2.84
CA GLN A 64 -1.01 21.61 -2.13
C GLN A 64 -2.37 21.09 -2.63
N LEU A 65 -2.39 20.30 -3.71
CA LEU A 65 -3.62 19.74 -4.25
C LEU A 65 -4.11 18.56 -3.40
N PRO A 66 -5.44 18.32 -3.36
CA PRO A 66 -6.00 17.19 -2.63
C PRO A 66 -5.58 15.86 -3.29
N ILE A 67 -5.45 14.81 -2.49
CA ILE A 67 -5.15 13.47 -2.99
C ILE A 67 -6.38 12.74 -3.54
N SER A 68 -7.58 13.22 -3.20
CA SER A 68 -8.85 12.59 -3.57
C SER A 68 -9.91 13.62 -3.98
N GLU A 69 -10.88 13.15 -4.76
CA GLU A 69 -12.14 13.82 -5.04
C GLU A 69 -13.32 12.93 -4.60
N PRO A 70 -14.16 13.38 -3.65
CA PRO A 70 -14.09 14.65 -2.92
C PRO A 70 -12.90 14.72 -1.96
N ARG A 71 -12.61 15.92 -1.44
CA ARG A 71 -11.54 16.15 -0.47
C ARG A 71 -11.86 15.44 0.85
N LEU A 72 -10.88 14.72 1.39
CA LEU A 72 -10.98 13.95 2.63
C LEU A 72 -10.01 14.48 3.68
N SER A 73 -10.34 14.33 4.95
CA SER A 73 -9.45 14.68 6.07
C SER A 73 -8.39 13.61 6.34
N SER A 74 -8.69 12.34 6.03
CA SER A 74 -7.75 11.22 6.14
C SER A 74 -8.06 10.09 5.17
N ILE A 75 -7.04 9.31 4.82
CA ILE A 75 -7.13 8.07 4.05
C ILE A 75 -6.17 7.01 4.63
N ALA A 76 -6.57 5.74 4.56
CA ALA A 76 -5.69 4.60 4.81
C ALA A 76 -5.06 4.13 3.49
N VAL A 77 -3.75 3.96 3.47
CA VAL A 77 -2.96 3.52 2.31
C VAL A 77 -2.43 2.12 2.59
N GLN A 78 -2.59 1.22 1.61
CA GLN A 78 -2.13 -0.15 1.65
C GLN A 78 -1.26 -0.43 0.43
N VAL A 79 -0.37 -1.42 0.51
CA VAL A 79 0.38 -1.91 -0.65
C VAL A 79 -0.30 -3.16 -1.16
N PHE A 80 -0.89 -3.08 -2.36
CA PHE A 80 -1.64 -4.18 -2.95
C PHE A 80 -0.77 -5.43 -3.11
N GLU A 81 0.48 -5.27 -3.51
CA GLU A 81 1.42 -6.39 -3.69
C GLU A 81 1.67 -7.16 -2.39
N LEU A 82 1.70 -6.48 -1.24
CA LEU A 82 1.90 -7.13 0.06
C LEU A 82 0.60 -7.72 0.62
N ASP A 83 -0.54 -7.09 0.33
CA ASP A 83 -1.85 -7.59 0.74
C ASP A 83 -2.25 -8.87 -0.02
N ASP A 84 -1.90 -8.93 -1.30
CA ASP A 84 -2.19 -10.06 -2.19
C ASP A 84 -1.06 -11.11 -2.20
N TRP A 85 0.02 -10.90 -1.43
CA TRP A 85 1.21 -11.76 -1.51
C TRP A 85 0.91 -13.20 -1.11
N GLU A 86 0.18 -13.41 -0.02
CA GLU A 86 -0.17 -14.75 0.44
C GLU A 86 -1.05 -15.49 -0.58
N GLU A 87 -2.08 -14.82 -1.12
CA GLU A 87 -2.97 -15.39 -2.12
C GLU A 87 -2.22 -15.75 -3.41
N GLN A 88 -1.37 -14.84 -3.90
CA GLN A 88 -0.54 -15.10 -5.06
C GLN A 88 0.45 -16.24 -4.81
N TRP A 89 1.12 -16.27 -3.67
CA TRP A 89 2.03 -17.35 -3.31
C TRP A 89 1.31 -18.70 -3.30
N LEU A 90 0.14 -18.78 -2.66
CA LEU A 90 -0.68 -19.99 -2.62
C LEU A 90 -1.14 -20.40 -4.03
N GLY A 91 -1.54 -19.44 -4.86
CA GLY A 91 -1.93 -19.66 -6.25
C GLY A 91 -0.78 -20.22 -7.10
N TYR A 92 0.43 -19.65 -6.98
CA TYR A 92 1.61 -20.12 -7.70
C TYR A 92 2.04 -21.53 -7.28
N HIS A 93 1.89 -21.86 -6.01
CA HIS A 93 2.33 -23.16 -5.48
C HIS A 93 1.22 -24.22 -5.53
N ALA A 94 -0.02 -23.87 -5.90
CA ALA A 94 -1.21 -24.75 -5.85
C ALA A 94 -1.05 -26.13 -6.50
N GLU A 95 -0.19 -26.22 -7.52
CA GLU A 95 0.07 -27.44 -8.29
C GLU A 95 1.26 -28.26 -7.76
N HIS A 96 2.02 -27.76 -6.79
CA HIS A 96 3.16 -28.48 -6.22
C HIS A 96 2.67 -29.62 -5.32
N GLU A 97 3.24 -30.81 -5.50
CA GLU A 97 2.98 -31.97 -4.61
C GLU A 97 3.40 -31.66 -3.17
N ASP A 98 4.34 -30.74 -2.94
CA ASP A 98 4.79 -30.31 -1.61
C ASP A 98 3.73 -29.49 -0.86
N LEU A 99 2.77 -28.88 -1.57
CA LEU A 99 1.56 -28.33 -0.93
C LEU A 99 0.57 -29.44 -0.50
N ARG A 100 0.86 -30.68 -0.86
CA ARG A 100 0.06 -31.86 -0.55
C ARG A 100 0.87 -32.87 0.29
N LEU A 101 0.64 -32.78 1.62
CA LEU A 101 0.52 -33.89 2.61
C LEU A 101 1.73 -34.16 3.57
N PRO A 102 1.53 -34.80 4.76
CA PRO A 102 0.81 -36.08 4.94
C PRO A 102 -0.56 -35.95 5.62
N VAL A 103 -1.59 -36.59 5.04
CA VAL A 103 -2.60 -37.27 5.85
C VAL A 103 -1.82 -38.18 6.79
N ALA A 104 -1.97 -38.00 8.11
CA ALA A 104 -1.47 -38.97 9.06
C ALA A 104 -2.24 -40.28 8.83
N HIS A 105 -1.70 -41.18 8.01
CA HIS A 105 -1.99 -42.60 8.15
C HIS A 105 -1.27 -43.09 9.40
N GLY A 106 -1.88 -42.77 10.53
CA GLY A 106 -1.54 -43.24 11.86
C GLY A 106 -2.71 -44.04 12.41
N ASP A 107 -2.74 -45.30 12.01
CA ASP A 107 -3.40 -46.43 12.68
C ASP A 107 -4.93 -46.48 12.71
N ASP A 108 -5.44 -47.68 12.42
CA ASP A 108 -6.84 -48.09 12.52
C ASP A 108 -7.44 -47.68 13.88
N ASN A 109 -8.32 -46.69 13.90
CA ASN A 109 -9.39 -46.62 14.89
C ASN A 109 -10.59 -45.87 14.28
N ASP A 110 -11.68 -46.60 14.10
CA ASP A 110 -13.02 -46.11 13.85
C ASP A 110 -13.42 -45.09 14.92
N ASP A 111 -13.27 -43.79 14.66
CA ASP A 111 -14.03 -42.75 15.36
C ASP A 111 -14.38 -41.60 14.40
N ASP A 112 -15.55 -41.75 13.79
CA ASP A 112 -16.23 -40.74 12.97
C ASP A 112 -16.59 -39.51 13.82
N ASN A 113 -15.65 -38.58 14.08
CA ASN A 113 -15.96 -37.14 14.33
C ASN A 113 -14.78 -36.15 14.50
N ALA A 114 -13.59 -36.40 13.97
CA ALA A 114 -12.57 -35.34 13.90
C ALA A 114 -12.72 -34.58 12.57
N ARG A 115 -13.32 -33.37 12.61
CA ARG A 115 -13.21 -32.39 11.53
C ARG A 115 -11.71 -32.24 11.22
N ALA A 116 -11.32 -32.55 9.98
CA ALA A 116 -9.96 -32.50 9.49
C ALA A 116 -9.26 -31.23 9.99
N ASP A 117 -8.35 -31.43 10.94
CA ASP A 117 -7.45 -30.42 11.45
C ASP A 117 -6.57 -30.03 10.27
N SER A 118 -6.83 -28.84 9.74
CA SER A 118 -6.16 -28.27 8.58
C SER A 118 -4.68 -28.17 8.90
N THR A 119 -3.89 -29.11 8.38
CA THR A 119 -2.42 -29.05 8.38
C THR A 119 -2.01 -27.68 7.85
N GLU A 120 -1.54 -26.82 8.75
CA GLU A 120 -1.01 -25.52 8.40
C GLU A 120 0.25 -25.73 7.55
N LEU A 121 0.13 -25.45 6.26
CA LEU A 121 1.27 -25.37 5.36
C LEU A 121 2.19 -24.24 5.86
N LEU A 122 3.47 -24.54 6.04
CA LEU A 122 4.47 -23.59 6.57
C LEU A 122 5.47 -23.15 5.49
N GLU A 123 5.76 -23.99 4.49
CA GLU A 123 6.76 -23.72 3.44
C GLU A 123 6.50 -24.53 2.14
N CYS A 124 6.98 -24.03 1.00
CA CYS A 124 7.07 -24.74 -0.28
C CYS A 124 8.29 -24.24 -1.08
N CYS A 125 8.95 -25.12 -1.83
CA CYS A 125 10.13 -24.78 -2.65
C CYS A 125 11.27 -24.08 -1.88
N GLY A 126 11.38 -24.32 -0.57
CA GLY A 126 12.37 -23.66 0.29
C GLY A 126 12.04 -22.20 0.62
N THR A 127 10.79 -21.78 0.40
CA THR A 127 10.26 -20.47 0.80
C THR A 127 9.10 -20.65 1.78
N GLU A 128 9.08 -19.83 2.82
CA GLU A 128 7.97 -19.79 3.78
C GLU A 128 6.78 -19.04 3.19
N ILE A 129 5.58 -19.36 3.67
CA ILE A 129 4.38 -18.60 3.29
C ILE A 129 4.53 -17.15 3.80
N PRO A 130 4.31 -16.13 2.95
CA PRO A 130 4.40 -14.72 3.35
C PRO A 130 3.14 -14.30 4.13
N ARG A 131 2.98 -14.86 5.34
CA ARG A 131 1.86 -14.55 6.24
C ARG A 131 2.00 -13.15 6.84
N ASP A 132 0.85 -12.53 7.12
CA ASP A 132 0.73 -11.27 7.87
C ASP A 132 1.53 -10.11 7.25
N LYS A 133 1.64 -10.10 5.91
CA LYS A 133 2.35 -9.05 5.15
C LYS A 133 1.51 -7.82 4.85
N SER A 134 0.19 -7.89 5.04
CA SER A 134 -0.70 -6.75 4.89
C SER A 134 -0.32 -5.62 5.84
N VAL A 135 0.06 -4.48 5.27
CA VAL A 135 0.49 -3.29 6.01
C VAL A 135 -0.32 -2.09 5.58
N THR A 136 -0.68 -1.25 6.55
CA THR A 136 -1.45 -0.03 6.33
C THR A 136 -0.78 1.16 6.99
N VAL A 137 -0.80 2.32 6.32
CA VAL A 137 -0.42 3.61 6.92
C VAL A 137 -1.56 4.61 6.77
N GLN A 138 -1.81 5.41 7.80
CA GLN A 138 -2.82 6.47 7.75
C GLN A 138 -2.17 7.79 7.32
N VAL A 139 -2.76 8.42 6.31
CA VAL A 139 -2.42 9.77 5.87
C VAL A 139 -3.54 10.69 6.33
N ALA A 140 -3.23 11.67 7.17
CA ALA A 140 -4.16 12.69 7.64
C ALA A 140 -3.67 14.08 7.23
N ALA A 141 -4.61 15.03 7.09
CA ALA A 141 -4.28 16.42 6.84
C ALA A 141 -3.34 16.95 7.94
N LEU A 142 -2.17 17.49 7.55
CA LEU A 142 -1.22 18.05 8.52
C LEU A 142 -1.66 19.41 9.08
N ASN A 143 -2.56 20.11 8.39
CA ASN A 143 -2.99 21.46 8.75
C ASN A 143 -4.48 21.53 9.08
N ASP A 144 -4.80 21.91 10.31
CA ASP A 144 -6.15 22.23 10.76
C ASP A 144 -6.54 23.67 10.37
N GLY A 145 -6.79 23.89 9.08
CA GLY A 145 -7.41 25.13 8.62
C GLY A 145 -8.81 25.34 9.24
N PRO A 146 -9.44 26.53 9.10
CA PRO A 146 -10.75 26.81 9.71
C PRO A 146 -11.87 25.82 9.34
N ASP A 147 -11.72 25.09 8.22
CA ASP A 147 -12.65 24.04 7.78
C ASP A 147 -12.25 22.61 8.20
N GLY A 148 -11.17 22.43 8.97
CA GLY A 148 -10.67 21.14 9.46
C GLY A 148 -9.69 20.41 8.55
N GLY A 149 -9.05 21.10 7.61
CA GLY A 149 -7.99 20.55 6.75
C GLY A 149 -8.43 19.44 5.78
N PHE A 150 -7.68 19.23 4.70
CA PHE A 150 -7.84 18.05 3.86
C PHE A 150 -6.46 17.49 3.53
N ALA A 151 -6.38 16.19 3.30
CA ALA A 151 -5.15 15.51 2.96
C ALA A 151 -4.65 15.97 1.58
N THR A 152 -3.43 16.49 1.57
CA THR A 152 -2.75 17.01 0.38
C THR A 152 -1.72 16.02 -0.16
N ILE A 153 -1.26 16.23 -1.40
CA ILE A 153 -0.16 15.44 -1.98
C ILE A 153 1.08 15.52 -1.10
N ARG A 154 1.36 16.68 -0.50
CA ARG A 154 2.45 16.85 0.48
C ARG A 154 2.29 15.91 1.67
N ASP A 155 1.11 15.88 2.28
CA ASP A 155 0.83 15.02 3.45
C ASP A 155 1.04 13.55 3.06
N TYR A 156 0.55 13.17 1.88
CA TYR A 156 0.71 11.82 1.35
C TYR A 156 2.17 11.43 1.16
N VAL A 157 2.95 12.20 0.40
CA VAL A 157 4.34 11.81 0.11
C VAL A 157 5.23 11.84 1.35
N THR A 158 4.97 12.75 2.29
CA THR A 158 5.77 12.85 3.53
C THR A 158 5.53 11.71 4.50
N VAL A 159 4.33 11.11 4.48
CA VAL A 159 4.00 9.93 5.29
C VAL A 159 4.36 8.63 4.56
N VAL A 160 3.96 8.51 3.30
CA VAL A 160 4.06 7.26 2.54
C VAL A 160 5.51 6.98 2.12
N HIS A 161 6.34 7.99 1.87
CA HIS A 161 7.74 7.75 1.49
C HIS A 161 8.59 7.02 2.51
N PRO A 162 8.77 7.55 3.73
CA PRO A 162 9.57 6.86 4.73
C PRO A 162 8.97 5.49 5.07
N TRP A 163 7.64 5.34 5.00
CA TRP A 163 6.97 4.06 5.20
C TRP A 163 7.34 3.04 4.11
N LEU A 164 7.20 3.38 2.82
CA LEU A 164 7.61 2.51 1.71
C LEU A 164 9.11 2.20 1.73
N MET A 165 9.95 3.17 2.10
CA MET A 165 11.39 2.95 2.26
C MET A 165 11.70 1.94 3.38
N GLY A 166 10.89 1.90 4.44
CA GLY A 166 10.98 0.88 5.48
C GLY A 166 10.57 -0.52 5.00
N LEU A 167 9.67 -0.60 4.01
CA LEU A 167 9.17 -1.85 3.41
C LEU A 167 9.99 -2.30 2.19
N ARG A 168 10.97 -1.51 1.75
CA ARG A 168 11.69 -1.71 0.49
C ARG A 168 12.34 -3.09 0.36
N GLY A 169 12.76 -3.70 1.48
CA GLY A 169 13.29 -5.06 1.48
C GLY A 169 12.26 -6.04 0.97
N GLU A 170 11.08 -6.03 1.57
CA GLU A 170 9.96 -6.93 1.27
C GLU A 170 9.37 -6.68 -0.13
N LEU A 171 9.36 -5.43 -0.59
CA LEU A 171 8.84 -5.06 -1.92
C LEU A 171 9.74 -5.46 -3.09
N LEU A 172 10.99 -5.80 -2.83
CA LEU A 172 11.99 -6.14 -3.86
C LEU A 172 12.38 -7.63 -3.85
N GLU A 173 11.71 -8.45 -3.04
CA GLU A 173 11.90 -9.91 -3.02
C GLU A 173 11.27 -10.61 -4.24
#